data_AF-A0A3M9Z6G1-F1
#
_entry.id   AF-A0A3M9Z6G1-F1
#
_cell.length_a   1.000
_cell.length_b   1.000
_cell.length_c   1.000
_cell.angle_alpha   90.00
_cell.angle_beta   90.00
_cell.angle_gamma   90.00
#
_symmetry.space_group_name_H-M   'P 1'
#
loop_
_entity.id
_entity.type
_entity.pdbx_description
1 polymer ?
#
loop_
_entity_poly.entity_id
_entity_poly.type
_entity_poly.pdbx_seq_one_letter_code
_entity_poly.pdbx_strand_id
1 'polypeptide(L)'
;MKPPTREMFSQGTPATVIKQIAVFAPGRIRWQGRDYPARLHELICHATLRMGQPVLIIGRENITMIVIPMHCILWEQYLTDDFGLFFNDSDVQQIQRYENF
;
A
#
# COMPACT_ATOMS: atom_id res chain seq x y z
N MET A 1 20.17 9.58 21.23
CA MET A 1 19.38 8.54 20.54
C MET A 1 19.34 8.89 19.06
N LYS A 2 19.68 7.96 18.16
CA LYS A 2 19.56 8.18 16.71
C LYS A 2 18.07 8.06 16.33
N PRO A 3 17.50 8.98 15.53
CA PRO A 3 16.12 8.85 15.09
C PRO A 3 15.93 7.56 14.29
N PRO A 4 14.76 6.90 14.38
CA PRO A 4 14.45 5.75 13.56
C PRO A 4 14.59 6.14 12.08
N THR A 5 15.37 5.36 11.34
CA THR A 5 15.57 5.61 9.91
C THR A 5 14.45 4.92 9.16
N ARG A 6 13.58 5.73 8.56
CA ARG A 6 12.48 5.29 7.70
C ARG A 6 12.95 5.35 6.25
N GLU A 7 12.79 4.25 5.54
CA GLU A 7 13.18 4.08 4.14
C GLU A 7 11.95 3.61 3.36
N MET A 8 11.53 4.37 2.35
CA MET A 8 10.43 4.00 1.47
C MET A 8 10.99 3.39 0.19
N PHE A 9 10.33 2.36 -0.32
CA PHE A 9 10.70 1.69 -1.55
C PHE A 9 10.00 2.35 -2.74
N SER A 10 10.66 2.42 -3.88
CA SER A 10 10.08 2.96 -5.13
C SER A 10 9.00 2.07 -5.72
N GLN A 11 8.98 0.79 -5.35
CA GLN A 11 8.00 -0.19 -5.80
C GLN A 11 7.53 -1.05 -4.63
N GLY A 12 6.21 -1.23 -4.54
CA GLY A 12 5.62 -2.09 -3.53
C GLY A 12 5.87 -3.57 -3.84
N THR A 13 6.30 -4.33 -2.84
CA THR A 13 6.57 -5.77 -2.99
C THR A 13 5.49 -6.61 -2.30
N PRO A 14 4.91 -7.64 -2.93
CA PRO A 14 3.83 -8.42 -2.34
C PRO A 14 4.28 -9.27 -1.15
N ALA A 15 3.41 -9.35 -0.14
CA ALA A 15 3.58 -10.19 1.04
C ALA A 15 2.21 -10.65 1.58
N THR A 16 2.24 -11.57 2.56
CA THR A 16 1.02 -12.10 3.18
C THR A 16 1.04 -11.85 4.68
N VAL A 17 -0.08 -11.40 5.25
CA VAL A 17 -0.21 -11.21 6.69
C VAL A 17 -0.29 -12.56 7.39
N ILE A 18 0.56 -12.78 8.39
CA ILE A 18 0.60 -14.01 9.21
C ILE A 18 0.23 -13.75 10.68
N LYS A 19 0.24 -12.50 11.11
CA LYS A 19 -0.34 -12.03 12.37
C LYS A 19 -1.02 -10.69 12.12
N GLN A 20 -2.25 -10.55 12.60
CA GLN A 20 -3.08 -9.36 12.41
C GLN A 20 -2.30 -8.05 12.63
N ILE A 21 -2.54 -7.08 11.75
CA ILE A 21 -1.97 -5.73 11.83
C ILE A 21 -3.15 -4.76 11.92
N ALA A 22 -3.12 -3.86 12.90
CA ALA A 22 -4.08 -2.77 13.03
C ALA A 22 -3.33 -1.44 13.15
N VAL A 23 -4.05 -0.31 13.02
CA VAL A 23 -3.48 1.05 13.04
C VAL A 23 -2.54 1.27 14.23
N PHE A 24 -2.91 0.79 15.42
CA PHE A 24 -2.12 0.95 16.65
C PHE A 24 -1.47 -0.35 17.15
N ALA A 25 -1.60 -1.45 16.39
CA ALA A 25 -1.10 -2.76 16.80
C ALA A 25 -0.26 -3.37 15.68
N PRO A 26 1.08 -3.41 15.83
CA PRO A 26 1.93 -4.05 14.84
C PRO A 26 1.67 -5.57 14.81
N GLY A 27 1.82 -6.14 13.62
CA GLY A 27 1.65 -7.56 13.38
C GLY A 27 2.86 -8.17 12.70
N ARG A 28 2.62 -9.20 11.89
CA ARG A 28 3.68 -9.88 11.13
C ARG A 28 3.21 -10.23 9.73
N ILE A 29 4.14 -10.18 8.80
CA ILE A 29 3.96 -10.64 7.43
C ILE A 29 4.96 -11.75 7.10
N ARG A 30 4.65 -12.53 6.08
CA ARG A 30 5.56 -13.45 5.41
C ARG A 30 5.94 -12.89 4.05
N TRP A 31 7.24 -12.78 3.82
CA TRP A 31 7.82 -12.31 2.56
C TRP A 31 9.04 -13.18 2.24
N GLN A 32 9.10 -13.72 1.02
CA GLN A 32 10.16 -14.65 0.58
C GLN A 32 10.39 -15.82 1.56
N GLY A 33 9.30 -16.36 2.12
CA GLY A 33 9.36 -17.48 3.08
C GLY A 33 9.86 -17.12 4.48
N ARG A 34 10.14 -15.84 4.77
CA ARG A 34 10.57 -15.37 6.09
C ARG A 34 9.54 -14.45 6.73
N ASP A 35 9.54 -14.44 8.06
CA ASP A 35 8.56 -13.72 8.87
C ASP A 35 9.16 -12.41 9.39
N TYR A 36 8.49 -11.29 9.13
CA TYR A 36 8.96 -9.95 9.51
C TYR A 36 7.92 -9.23 10.38
N PRO A 37 8.34 -8.41 11.35
CA PRO A 37 7.44 -7.47 12.00
C PRO A 37 6.94 -6.46 10.97
N ALA A 38 5.67 -6.10 11.07
CA ALA A 38 5.05 -5.18 10.13
C ALA A 38 4.06 -4.23 10.80
N ARG A 39 3.95 -3.02 10.25
CA ARG A 39 2.96 -2.02 10.66
C ARG A 39 2.28 -1.41 9.45
N LEU A 40 1.05 -0.97 9.65
CA LEU A 40 0.27 -0.30 8.61
C LEU A 40 0.87 1.10 8.33
N HIS A 41 0.80 1.54 7.07
CA HIS A 41 1.07 2.93 6.73
C HIS A 41 -0.11 3.83 7.16
N GLU A 42 0.09 4.59 8.24
CA GLU A 42 -0.94 5.40 8.90
C GLU A 42 -1.66 6.38 7.97
N LEU A 43 -0.98 6.93 6.96
CA LEU A 43 -1.56 7.97 6.10
C LEU A 43 -2.46 7.42 4.97
N ILE A 44 -2.34 6.14 4.62
CA ILE A 44 -2.99 5.60 3.41
C ILE A 44 -4.29 4.88 3.75
N CYS A 45 -4.34 4.19 4.89
CA CYS A 45 -5.50 3.37 5.23
C CYS A 45 -5.66 3.23 6.73
N HIS A 46 -6.89 3.29 7.22
CA HIS A 46 -7.25 2.96 8.60
C HIS A 46 -7.92 1.57 8.64
N ALA A 47 -7.24 0.56 8.10
CA ALA A 47 -7.75 -0.82 8.06
C ALA A 47 -7.13 -1.69 9.16
N THR A 48 -7.87 -2.74 9.52
CA THR A 48 -7.31 -3.90 10.20
C THR A 48 -7.05 -4.99 9.17
N LEU A 49 -5.79 -5.38 9.02
CA LEU A 49 -5.36 -6.44 8.13
C LEU A 49 -5.45 -7.80 8.84
N ARG A 50 -6.20 -8.73 8.25
CA ARG A 50 -6.42 -10.07 8.81
C ARG A 50 -5.34 -11.05 8.35
N MET A 51 -5.15 -12.14 9.09
CA MET A 51 -4.28 -13.23 8.66
C MET A 51 -4.71 -13.78 7.30
N GLY A 52 -3.73 -14.14 6.47
CA GLY A 52 -3.93 -14.58 5.09
C GLY A 52 -4.15 -13.45 4.09
N GLN A 53 -4.38 -12.22 4.54
CA GLN A 53 -4.65 -11.10 3.64
C GLN A 53 -3.39 -10.70 2.87
N PRO A 54 -3.50 -10.45 1.55
CA PRO A 54 -2.39 -9.95 0.75
C PRO A 54 -2.17 -8.45 0.96
N VAL A 55 -0.89 -8.06 1.02
CA VAL A 55 -0.44 -6.68 1.26
C VAL A 55 0.75 -6.35 0.37
N LEU A 56 1.06 -5.06 0.25
CA LEU A 56 2.33 -4.60 -0.31
C LEU A 56 3.23 -4.03 0.79
N ILE A 57 4.50 -4.39 0.73
CA ILE A 57 5.59 -3.74 1.46
C ILE A 57 6.03 -2.53 0.66
N ILE A 58 5.87 -1.33 1.23
CA ILE A 58 6.21 -0.05 0.59
C ILE A 58 7.41 0.64 1.25
N GLY A 59 7.98 0.03 2.29
CA GLY A 59 9.14 0.57 2.97
C GLY A 59 9.47 -0.21 4.23
N ARG A 60 10.43 0.30 4.98
CA ARG A 60 10.82 -0.21 6.28
C ARG A 60 11.18 0.92 7.24
N GLU A 61 11.00 0.65 8.51
CA GLU A 61 11.48 1.48 9.61
C GLU A 61 12.27 0.58 10.57
N ASN A 62 13.59 0.75 10.57
CA ASN A 62 14.52 -0.21 11.18
C ASN A 62 14.29 -1.64 10.63
N ILE A 63 13.79 -2.57 11.45
CA ILE A 63 13.49 -3.95 11.07
C ILE A 63 12.01 -4.18 10.73
N THR A 64 11.16 -3.18 10.93
CA THR A 64 9.71 -3.28 10.76
C THR A 64 9.31 -2.89 9.35
N MET A 65 8.61 -3.78 8.65
CA MET A 65 8.09 -3.53 7.31
C MET A 65 6.88 -2.61 7.38
N ILE A 66 6.84 -1.62 6.50
CA ILE A 66 5.71 -0.71 6.35
C ILE A 66 4.84 -1.26 5.22
N VAL A 67 3.57 -1.53 5.51
CA VAL A 67 2.66 -2.20 4.58
C VAL A 67 1.37 -1.43 4.34
N ILE A 68 0.79 -1.66 3.16
CA ILE A 68 -0.57 -1.23 2.81
C ILE A 68 -1.38 -2.42 2.29
N PRO A 69 -2.72 -2.40 2.44
CA PRO A 69 -3.57 -3.37 1.75
C PRO A 69 -3.40 -3.25 0.23
N MET A 70 -3.40 -4.37 -0.50
CA MET A 70 -3.30 -4.33 -1.97
C MET A 70 -4.42 -3.51 -2.64
N HIS A 71 -5.61 -3.41 -2.05
CA HIS A 71 -6.70 -2.60 -2.60
C HIS A 71 -6.48 -1.08 -2.47
N CYS A 72 -5.49 -0.63 -1.67
CA CYS A 72 -5.18 0.80 -1.51
C CYS A 72 -4.22 1.33 -2.58
N ILE A 73 -3.67 0.47 -3.46
CA ILE A 73 -2.77 0.88 -4.56
C ILE A 73 -3.47 1.81 -5.56
N LEU A 74 -4.80 1.77 -5.58
CA LEU A 74 -5.62 2.51 -6.53
C LEU A 74 -5.58 4.04 -6.34
N TRP A 75 -4.88 4.59 -5.35
CA TRP A 75 -4.94 6.03 -5.07
C TRP A 75 -3.68 6.79 -5.51
N GLU A 76 -2.50 6.17 -5.55
CA GLU A 76 -1.28 6.87 -5.99
C GLU A 76 -1.11 6.87 -7.51
N GLN A 77 -1.66 5.90 -8.24
CA GLN A 77 -1.67 5.96 -9.72
C GLN A 77 -2.60 7.07 -10.26
N TYR A 78 -3.51 7.60 -9.44
CA TYR A 78 -4.34 8.76 -9.79
C TYR A 78 -3.79 10.09 -9.26
N LEU A 79 -2.82 10.08 -8.33
CA LEU A 79 -2.21 11.29 -7.77
C LEU A 79 -0.88 11.65 -8.44
N THR A 80 -0.28 10.75 -9.24
CA THR A 80 0.83 11.11 -10.13
C THR A 80 0.40 11.85 -11.40
N ASP A 81 -0.89 11.85 -11.74
CA ASP A 81 -1.41 12.69 -12.83
C ASP A 81 -1.63 14.16 -12.39
N ASP A 82 -1.59 14.46 -11.09
CA ASP A 82 -1.83 15.81 -10.56
C ASP A 82 -0.57 16.69 -10.41
N PHE A 83 0.58 16.23 -10.92
CA PHE A 83 1.74 17.10 -11.24
C PHE A 83 2.10 17.06 -12.73
N GLY A 84 1.13 16.77 -13.59
CA GLY A 84 1.27 16.79 -15.03
C GLY A 84 -0.06 17.09 -15.73
N LEU A 85 -0.48 18.36 -15.69
CA LEU A 85 -1.41 18.94 -16.65
C LEU A 85 -1.16 18.40 -18.07
N PHE A 86 -1.95 17.45 -18.56
CA PHE A 86 -2.42 17.30 -19.95
C PHE A 86 -3.53 16.24 -19.98
N PHE A 87 -4.72 16.57 -19.46
CA PHE A 87 -5.93 16.00 -20.06
C PHE A 87 -6.04 16.64 -21.44
N ASN A 88 -5.66 15.90 -22.50
CA ASN A 88 -6.20 16.21 -23.80
C ASN A 88 -7.70 15.88 -23.74
N ASP A 89 -8.55 16.80 -24.18
CA ASP A 89 -10.03 16.73 -24.20
C ASP A 89 -10.61 15.50 -24.96
N SER A 90 -9.77 14.57 -25.43
CA SER A 90 -10.17 13.39 -26.20
C SER A 90 -10.44 12.14 -25.34
N ASP A 91 -9.91 12.02 -24.13
CA ASP A 91 -10.00 10.78 -23.35
C ASP A 91 -11.22 10.70 -22.39
N VAL A 92 -11.96 11.81 -22.23
CA VAL A 92 -13.16 11.86 -21.38
C VAL A 92 -14.37 11.15 -22.02
N GLN A 93 -14.30 10.75 -23.30
CA GLN A 93 -15.43 10.08 -23.97
C GLN A 93 -15.49 8.56 -23.84
N GLN A 94 -14.50 7.87 -23.25
CA GLN A 94 -14.51 6.40 -23.21
C GLN A 94 -15.12 5.77 -21.93
N ILE A 95 -15.47 6.54 -20.91
CA ILE A 95 -15.96 5.97 -19.63
C ILE A 95 -17.51 5.89 -19.56
N GLN A 96 -18.26 6.36 -20.57
CA GLN A 96 -19.73 6.25 -20.57
C GLN A 96 -20.30 4.99 -21.25
N ARG A 97 -19.51 3.94 -21.52
CA ARG A 97 -19.98 2.78 -22.31
C ARG A 97 -20.13 1.44 -21.59
N TYR A 98 -20.12 1.42 -20.26
CA TYR A 98 -20.35 0.19 -19.48
C TYR A 98 -21.43 0.32 -18.40
N GLU A 99 -22.45 1.15 -18.65
CA GLU A 99 -23.76 0.94 -18.03
C GLU A 99 -24.76 0.68 -19.14
N ASN A 100 -24.94 -0.61 -19.47
CA ASN A 100 -26.14 -1.23 -20.06
C ASN A 100 -25.74 -2.58 -20.66
N PHE A 101 -25.61 -3.60 -19.81
CA PHE A 101 -25.99 -4.99 -20.11
C PHE A 101 -26.34 -5.70 -18.81
#